data_AF-A0A7C5ND09-F1
#
_entry.id   AF-A0A7C5ND09-F1
#
_cell.length_a   1.000
_cell.length_b   1.000
_cell.length_c   1.000
_cell.angle_alpha   90.00
_cell.angle_beta   90.00
_cell.angle_gamma   90.00
#
_symmetry.space_group_name_H-M   'P 1'
#
loop_
_entity.id
_entity.type
_entity.pdbx_description
1 polymer ?
#
loop_
_entity_poly.entity_id
_entity_poly.type
_entity_poly.pdbx_seq_one_letter_code
_entity_poly.pdbx_strand_id
1 'polypeptide(L)'
;LVKRVWGEYSSPIGQLRFGRMPSHWGLGMFVNSGDRYDSDWQTTADRLMFLTGVRSWDLYFAAAWDFANEGPTSAIFNEQDGQPYDVAQTDDVDQWVFVVVRRLNALKAKKLLRDGYPVFEGGAYVVYRQQEIANDTTDPAAGASLGQENTSIQNGYTRRGAQAVIPDGWFRFRYENFRFETEGLLIWGDIDNVLRVPDQLNYANDRDPNDTGWNIRQWGLAIETDYRALDDKLHVGLKFGYSSGDSDVEGLSPIGNELQPQLTPDRTFSTFRFHPDYRVDLILFRNILTRVQGAYYFRPEVGYEFIRDPDGQKIGGDAAVIWSRASEFVQTPGNSRDLGVELNFRLYYQAKDGVLNDDLDEMGGFFTSLQYGVLFPLGGLGYLPGEVDDYRRFLAADEEDLDTATAQVIRWYLGILF
;
A
#
# COMPACT_ATOMS: atom_id res chain seq x y z
N LEU A 1 12.69 -9.08 17.90
CA LEU A 1 12.37 -9.86 16.69
C LEU A 1 13.20 -9.33 15.53
N VAL A 2 13.76 -10.22 14.73
CA VAL A 2 14.57 -9.88 13.54
C VAL A 2 13.61 -9.46 12.42
N LYS A 3 13.78 -8.24 11.87
CA LYS A 3 12.84 -7.69 10.87
C LYS A 3 12.98 -8.36 9.49
N ARG A 4 14.22 -8.66 9.08
CA ARG A 4 14.60 -9.24 7.79
C ARG A 4 15.95 -9.96 7.90
N VAL A 5 16.06 -11.18 7.36
CA VAL A 5 17.29 -11.95 7.20
C VAL A 5 17.13 -12.81 5.96
N TRP A 6 18.06 -12.72 5.02
CA TRP A 6 18.05 -13.52 3.80
C TRP A 6 19.48 -13.83 3.34
N GLY A 7 19.61 -14.89 2.55
CA GLY A 7 20.83 -15.24 1.83
C GLY A 7 20.70 -14.92 0.34
N GLU A 8 21.82 -14.56 -0.28
CA GLU A 8 21.92 -14.39 -1.73
C GLU A 8 23.05 -15.25 -2.29
N TYR A 9 22.76 -16.01 -3.34
CA TYR A 9 23.73 -16.78 -4.10
C TYR A 9 23.72 -16.34 -5.56
N SER A 10 24.82 -15.76 -6.00
CA SER A 10 24.99 -15.27 -7.37
C SER A 10 25.74 -16.29 -8.23
N SER A 11 25.17 -16.62 -9.39
CA SER A 11 25.74 -17.52 -10.39
C SER A 11 25.83 -16.82 -11.76
N PRO A 12 26.54 -17.39 -12.75
CA PRO A 12 26.58 -16.81 -14.10
C PRO A 12 25.22 -16.72 -14.81
N ILE A 13 24.26 -17.57 -14.44
CA ILE A 13 22.93 -17.63 -15.07
C ILE A 13 21.87 -16.79 -14.34
N GLY A 14 22.16 -16.31 -13.12
CA GLY A 14 21.19 -15.60 -12.29
C GLY A 14 21.55 -15.61 -10.81
N GLN A 15 20.67 -15.01 -10.01
CA GLN A 15 20.81 -14.91 -8.56
C GLN A 15 19.65 -15.64 -7.88
N LEU A 16 19.97 -16.51 -6.92
CA LEU A 16 19.01 -17.12 -6.00
C LEU A 16 19.00 -16.30 -4.70
N ARG A 17 17.82 -15.98 -4.19
CA ARG A 17 17.61 -15.33 -2.88
C ARG A 17 16.64 -16.16 -2.06
N PHE A 18 16.89 -16.28 -0.76
CA PHE A 18 16.01 -17.03 0.14
C PHE A 18 16.00 -16.43 1.55
N GLY A 19 14.82 -16.36 2.16
CA GLY A 19 14.61 -15.84 3.52
C GLY A 19 13.66 -14.64 3.55
N ARG A 20 13.61 -13.96 4.70
CA ARG A 20 12.75 -12.79 4.95
C ARG A 20 13.39 -11.54 4.35
N MET A 21 12.87 -11.08 3.21
CA MET A 21 13.45 -9.98 2.43
C MET A 21 12.40 -8.88 2.14
N PRO A 22 12.81 -7.64 1.84
CA PRO A 22 11.87 -6.61 1.43
C PRO A 22 11.26 -6.93 0.05
N SER A 23 10.00 -6.55 -0.15
CA SER A 23 9.37 -6.56 -1.47
C SER A 23 8.93 -5.14 -1.81
N HIS A 24 9.25 -4.68 -3.01
CA HIS A 24 8.87 -3.36 -3.52
C HIS A 24 8.68 -3.44 -5.02
N TRP A 25 7.65 -2.75 -5.53
CA TRP A 25 7.39 -2.65 -6.95
C TRP A 25 6.90 -1.24 -7.32
N GLY A 26 7.34 -0.75 -8.48
CA GLY A 26 6.90 0.53 -9.03
C GLY A 26 7.04 1.73 -8.10
N LEU A 27 5.94 2.46 -7.94
CA LEU A 27 5.78 3.58 -7.01
C LEU A 27 5.50 3.11 -5.57
N GLY A 28 5.27 1.81 -5.37
CA GLY A 28 4.90 1.22 -4.10
C GLY A 28 3.40 1.35 -3.81
N MET A 29 2.55 1.37 -4.84
CA MET A 29 1.09 1.46 -4.68
C MET A 29 0.53 0.14 -4.13
N PHE A 30 1.01 -1.01 -4.60
CA PHE A 30 0.55 -2.32 -4.07
C PHE A 30 1.56 -2.96 -3.10
N VAL A 31 2.84 -3.00 -3.48
CA VAL A 31 3.92 -3.62 -2.70
C VAL A 31 5.01 -2.58 -2.43
N ASN A 32 5.25 -2.24 -1.16
CA ASN A 32 6.22 -1.22 -0.79
C ASN A 32 7.10 -1.66 0.37
N SER A 33 8.40 -1.70 0.17
CA SER A 33 9.36 -2.16 1.18
C SER A 33 9.45 -1.28 2.42
N GLY A 34 8.98 -0.02 2.40
CA GLY A 34 9.01 0.83 3.58
C GLY A 34 10.42 1.17 4.07
N ASP A 35 11.35 1.37 3.13
CA ASP A 35 12.77 1.66 3.43
C ASP A 35 13.06 3.17 3.49
N ARG A 36 12.04 4.02 3.41
CA ARG A 36 12.22 5.48 3.49
C ARG A 36 12.33 5.90 4.96
N TYR A 37 12.96 7.05 5.19
CA TYR A 37 13.15 7.64 6.52
C TYR A 37 11.83 7.96 7.26
N ASP A 38 10.73 8.12 6.51
CA ASP A 38 9.40 8.45 7.01
C ASP A 38 8.38 7.31 6.75
N SER A 39 8.88 6.09 6.59
CA SER A 39 8.04 4.90 6.41
C SER A 39 7.59 4.34 7.76
N ASP A 40 6.27 4.21 7.93
CA ASP A 40 5.66 3.57 9.11
C ASP A 40 5.24 2.11 8.81
N TRP A 41 5.14 1.78 7.51
CA TRP A 41 4.65 0.49 7.03
C TRP A 41 5.63 -0.11 6.03
N GLN A 42 5.61 -1.43 5.90
CA GLN A 42 6.48 -2.14 4.97
C GLN A 42 5.86 -3.45 4.52
N THR A 43 6.25 -3.88 3.32
CA THR A 43 6.05 -5.22 2.82
C THR A 43 7.36 -6.01 2.93
N THR A 44 7.32 -7.09 3.70
CA THR A 44 8.39 -8.09 3.79
C THR A 44 7.81 -9.45 3.51
N ALA A 45 8.49 -10.25 2.70
CA ALA A 45 8.06 -11.60 2.36
C ALA A 45 9.14 -12.60 2.79
N ASP A 46 8.70 -13.72 3.37
CA ASP A 46 9.50 -14.93 3.46
C ASP A 46 9.41 -15.60 2.08
N ARG A 47 10.53 -15.62 1.35
CA ARG A 47 10.51 -15.86 -0.09
C ARG A 47 11.69 -16.71 -0.54
N LEU A 48 11.44 -17.60 -1.50
CA LEU A 48 12.45 -18.19 -2.37
C LEU A 48 12.33 -17.55 -3.76
N MET A 49 13.39 -16.91 -4.24
CA MET A 49 13.37 -16.13 -5.48
C MET A 49 14.54 -16.46 -6.38
N PHE A 50 14.28 -16.65 -7.67
CA PHE A 50 15.31 -16.72 -8.70
C PHE A 50 15.17 -15.53 -9.64
N LEU A 51 16.27 -14.81 -9.84
CA LEU A 51 16.37 -13.66 -10.73
C LEU A 51 17.35 -13.96 -11.87
N THR A 52 16.96 -13.66 -13.09
CA THR A 52 17.82 -13.77 -14.28
C THR A 52 17.55 -12.61 -15.23
N GLY A 53 18.34 -12.46 -16.29
CA GLY A 53 18.13 -11.36 -17.23
C GLY A 53 19.00 -11.42 -18.47
N VAL A 54 18.48 -10.79 -19.53
CA VAL A 54 19.15 -10.62 -20.81
C VAL A 54 19.77 -9.22 -20.82
N ARG A 55 21.05 -9.15 -20.42
CA ARG A 55 21.77 -7.87 -20.25
C ARG A 55 21.81 -7.00 -21.51
N SER A 56 21.83 -7.60 -22.70
CA SER A 56 21.82 -6.85 -23.97
C SER A 56 20.55 -6.03 -24.18
N TRP A 57 19.43 -6.43 -23.56
CA TRP A 57 18.13 -5.77 -23.69
C TRP A 57 17.69 -5.05 -22.42
N ASP A 58 18.55 -5.00 -21.39
CA ASP A 58 18.22 -4.46 -20.06
C ASP A 58 16.93 -5.09 -19.47
N LEU A 59 16.67 -6.35 -19.81
CA LEU A 59 15.45 -7.09 -19.46
C LEU A 59 15.76 -8.11 -18.36
N TYR A 60 15.00 -8.07 -17.28
CA TYR A 60 15.17 -8.93 -16.11
C TYR A 60 13.88 -9.68 -15.84
N PHE A 61 14.03 -10.90 -15.36
CA PHE A 61 12.96 -11.79 -14.98
C PHE A 61 13.18 -12.25 -13.55
N ALA A 62 12.10 -12.40 -12.81
CA ALA A 62 12.14 -13.12 -11.55
C ALA A 62 10.94 -14.04 -11.41
N ALA A 63 11.15 -15.16 -10.75
CA ALA A 63 10.10 -16.02 -10.23
C ALA A 63 10.33 -16.18 -8.73
N ALA A 64 9.27 -16.10 -7.95
CA ALA A 64 9.33 -16.26 -6.51
C ALA A 64 8.16 -17.09 -5.99
N TRP A 65 8.42 -17.81 -4.90
CA TRP A 65 7.41 -18.45 -4.08
C TRP A 65 7.48 -17.82 -2.69
N ASP A 66 6.36 -17.22 -2.27
CA ASP A 66 6.21 -16.46 -1.05
C ASP A 66 5.34 -17.26 -0.07
N PHE A 67 5.81 -17.35 1.17
CA PHE A 67 5.05 -17.90 2.30
C PHE A 67 4.31 -16.74 2.97
N ALA A 68 3.09 -16.45 2.50
CA ALA A 68 2.36 -15.24 2.91
C ALA A 68 1.70 -15.39 4.29
N ASN A 69 1.26 -16.60 4.63
CA ASN A 69 0.75 -17.00 5.93
C ASN A 69 0.89 -18.53 6.06
N GLU A 70 1.37 -19.01 7.21
CA GLU A 70 1.67 -20.42 7.50
C GLU A 70 0.71 -21.06 8.52
N GLY A 71 -0.41 -20.39 8.85
CA GLY A 71 -1.42 -20.96 9.75
C GLY A 71 -0.96 -21.26 11.20
N PRO A 72 -1.72 -22.04 11.98
CA PRO A 72 -1.33 -22.60 13.27
C PRO A 72 -0.08 -23.48 13.18
N THR A 73 0.90 -23.19 14.04
CA THR A 73 2.09 -24.02 14.21
C THR A 73 1.99 -24.87 15.48
N SER A 74 2.80 -25.92 15.58
CA SER A 74 2.88 -26.84 16.72
C SER A 74 3.48 -26.21 17.99
N ALA A 75 3.67 -24.89 18.02
CA ALA A 75 4.35 -24.18 19.08
C ALA A 75 3.53 -24.23 20.39
N ILE A 76 4.20 -24.58 21.50
CA ILE A 76 3.62 -24.57 22.84
C ILE A 76 4.44 -23.68 23.77
N PHE A 77 3.78 -23.00 24.71
CA PHE A 77 4.39 -21.98 25.57
C PHE A 77 5.56 -22.49 26.45
N ASN A 78 5.63 -23.82 26.66
CA ASN A 78 6.55 -24.47 27.60
C ASN A 78 7.69 -25.26 26.91
N GLU A 79 7.75 -25.33 25.58
CA GLU A 79 8.91 -25.86 24.84
C GLU A 79 9.80 -24.70 24.39
N GLN A 80 10.97 -24.58 25.00
CA GLN A 80 11.97 -23.56 24.62
C GLN A 80 12.97 -24.04 23.55
N ASP A 81 13.09 -25.36 23.33
CA ASP A 81 14.17 -25.97 22.53
C ASP A 81 13.69 -26.80 21.31
N GLY A 82 12.40 -26.72 20.93
CA GLY A 82 11.85 -27.36 19.73
C GLY A 82 11.65 -26.35 18.59
N GLN A 83 11.99 -26.71 17.35
CA GLN A 83 11.53 -25.92 16.19
C GLN A 83 10.06 -26.30 15.93
N PRO A 84 9.10 -25.38 16.11
CA PRO A 84 7.71 -25.67 15.80
C PRO A 84 7.56 -25.95 14.31
N TYR A 85 6.70 -26.89 13.98
CA TYR A 85 6.36 -27.23 12.61
C TYR A 85 4.92 -26.80 12.31
N ASP A 86 4.62 -26.56 11.05
CA ASP A 86 3.28 -26.26 10.58
C ASP A 86 2.35 -27.48 10.79
N VAL A 87 1.15 -27.23 11.33
CA VAL A 87 0.15 -28.27 11.64
C VAL A 87 -0.64 -28.67 10.40
N ALA A 88 -0.76 -27.81 9.39
CA ALA A 88 -1.40 -28.15 8.11
C ALA A 88 -0.95 -27.23 6.96
N GLN A 89 -0.59 -27.86 5.83
CA GLN A 89 -0.12 -27.15 4.63
C GLN A 89 -1.26 -26.57 3.78
N THR A 90 -2.51 -26.96 4.04
CA THR A 90 -3.66 -26.61 3.18
C THR A 90 -4.32 -25.29 3.59
N ASP A 91 -4.07 -24.82 4.81
CA ASP A 91 -4.46 -23.50 5.32
C ASP A 91 -3.43 -22.41 5.06
N ASP A 92 -2.26 -22.81 4.54
CA ASP A 92 -1.26 -21.89 4.03
C ASP A 92 -1.80 -21.04 2.88
N VAL A 93 -1.34 -19.79 2.85
CA VAL A 93 -1.56 -18.90 1.71
C VAL A 93 -0.36 -19.01 0.77
N ASP A 94 -0.51 -19.87 -0.23
CA ASP A 94 0.45 -20.02 -1.32
C ASP A 94 0.43 -18.80 -2.24
N GLN A 95 1.60 -18.18 -2.43
CA GLN A 95 1.76 -17.04 -3.30
C GLN A 95 2.92 -17.20 -4.28
N TRP A 96 2.61 -17.16 -5.57
CA TRP A 96 3.58 -17.23 -6.66
C TRP A 96 3.73 -15.85 -7.30
N VAL A 97 4.96 -15.41 -7.48
CA VAL A 97 5.28 -14.09 -8.03
C VAL A 97 6.10 -14.24 -9.29
N PHE A 98 5.67 -13.58 -10.36
CA PHE A 98 6.40 -13.48 -11.61
C PHE A 98 6.67 -12.02 -11.94
N VAL A 99 7.91 -11.70 -12.25
CA VAL A 99 8.33 -10.34 -12.59
C VAL A 99 9.00 -10.35 -13.95
N VAL A 100 8.61 -9.42 -14.80
CA VAL A 100 9.35 -9.06 -16.01
C VAL A 100 9.53 -7.55 -16.00
N VAL A 101 10.77 -7.09 -16.07
CA VAL A 101 11.06 -5.66 -16.00
C VAL A 101 12.20 -5.29 -16.93
N ARG A 102 11.98 -4.22 -17.70
CA ARG A 102 13.03 -3.53 -18.42
C ARG A 102 13.49 -2.35 -17.59
N ARG A 103 14.75 -2.38 -17.13
CA ARG A 103 15.34 -1.34 -16.29
C ARG A 103 16.76 -1.05 -16.72
N LEU A 104 17.07 0.20 -17.04
CA LEU A 104 18.41 0.56 -17.47
C LEU A 104 19.33 0.66 -16.25
N ASN A 105 20.60 0.30 -16.45
CA ASN A 105 21.64 0.63 -15.46
C ASN A 105 21.67 2.14 -15.21
N ALA A 106 21.82 2.57 -13.95
CA ALA A 106 21.82 3.97 -13.54
C ALA A 106 22.80 4.83 -14.36
N LEU A 107 24.01 4.33 -14.62
CA LEU A 107 25.02 5.04 -15.41
C LEU A 107 24.61 5.19 -16.89
N LYS A 108 23.97 4.15 -17.45
CA LYS A 108 23.47 4.16 -18.83
C LYS A 108 22.28 5.13 -18.98
N ALA A 109 21.37 5.14 -18.00
CA ALA A 109 20.25 6.07 -17.95
C ALA A 109 20.74 7.53 -17.81
N LYS A 110 21.66 7.81 -16.86
CA LYS A 110 22.27 9.14 -16.68
C LYS A 110 22.97 9.61 -17.97
N LYS A 111 23.69 8.72 -18.66
CA LYS A 111 24.32 9.02 -19.96
C LYS A 111 23.29 9.38 -21.04
N LEU A 112 22.25 8.56 -21.23
CA LEU A 112 21.23 8.80 -22.25
C LEU A 112 20.51 10.14 -22.03
N LEU A 113 20.15 10.46 -20.79
CA LEU A 113 19.50 11.73 -20.45
C LEU A 113 20.43 12.93 -20.75
N ARG A 114 21.72 12.83 -20.40
CA ARG A 114 22.72 13.86 -20.72
C ARG A 114 22.92 14.04 -22.23
N ASP A 115 22.86 12.94 -22.98
CA ASP A 115 22.99 12.94 -24.42
C ASP A 115 21.68 13.38 -25.14
N GLY A 116 20.64 13.76 -24.39
CA GLY A 116 19.37 14.27 -24.93
C GLY A 116 18.39 13.19 -25.39
N TYR A 117 18.57 11.94 -24.96
CA TYR A 117 17.69 10.83 -25.34
C TYR A 117 16.68 10.49 -24.22
N PRO A 118 15.43 10.15 -24.60
CA PRO A 118 14.44 9.67 -23.63
C PRO A 118 14.82 8.31 -23.06
N VAL A 119 14.50 8.11 -21.78
CA VAL A 119 14.67 6.84 -21.06
C VAL A 119 13.30 6.26 -20.74
N PHE A 120 13.09 5.01 -21.14
CA PHE A 120 11.87 4.24 -20.91
C PHE A 120 12.18 3.00 -20.09
N GLU A 121 11.47 2.84 -19.00
CA GLU A 121 11.56 1.69 -18.10
C GLU A 121 10.15 1.25 -17.75
N GLY A 122 9.98 -0.03 -17.47
CA GLY A 122 8.66 -0.57 -17.19
C GLY A 122 8.66 -2.07 -17.10
N GLY A 123 7.56 -2.62 -16.60
CA GLY A 123 7.43 -4.05 -16.41
C GLY A 123 6.08 -4.45 -15.84
N ALA A 124 5.98 -5.72 -15.51
CA ALA A 124 4.86 -6.30 -14.79
C ALA A 124 5.36 -7.12 -13.60
N TYR A 125 4.65 -7.00 -12.49
CA TYR A 125 4.76 -7.83 -11.30
C TYR A 125 3.41 -8.53 -11.14
N VAL A 126 3.39 -9.85 -11.30
CA VAL A 126 2.17 -10.64 -11.31
C VAL A 126 2.20 -11.58 -10.12
N VAL A 127 1.16 -11.53 -9.31
CA VAL A 127 0.96 -12.45 -8.19
C VAL A 127 -0.18 -13.40 -8.52
N TYR A 128 0.04 -14.70 -8.32
CA TYR A 128 -1.03 -15.67 -8.17
C TYR A 128 -1.09 -16.09 -6.71
N ARG A 129 -2.26 -15.96 -6.09
CA ARG A 129 -2.49 -16.30 -4.69
C ARG A 129 -3.64 -17.28 -4.59
N GLN A 130 -3.48 -18.31 -3.77
CA GLN A 130 -4.52 -19.28 -3.47
C GLN A 130 -4.57 -19.58 -1.97
N GLN A 131 -5.75 -19.95 -1.48
CA GLN A 131 -5.97 -20.44 -0.12
C GLN A 131 -7.17 -21.40 -0.14
N GLU A 132 -6.95 -22.67 0.21
CA GLU A 132 -8.01 -23.68 0.14
C GLU A 132 -8.86 -23.74 1.42
N ILE A 133 -8.21 -23.81 2.57
CA ILE A 133 -8.86 -23.78 3.89
C ILE A 133 -8.30 -22.63 4.75
N ALA A 134 -8.97 -22.30 5.84
CA ALA A 134 -8.50 -21.34 6.82
C ALA A 134 -8.95 -21.75 8.22
N ASN A 135 -8.18 -21.40 9.26
CA ASN A 135 -8.60 -21.53 10.65
C ASN A 135 -8.86 -20.13 11.24
N ASP A 136 -10.02 -19.57 10.91
CA ASP A 136 -10.41 -18.21 11.28
C ASP A 136 -11.33 -18.15 12.50
N THR A 137 -11.55 -19.27 13.19
CA THR A 137 -12.42 -19.30 14.38
C THR A 137 -11.75 -18.59 15.55
N THR A 138 -12.53 -17.77 16.25
CA THR A 138 -12.10 -17.01 17.42
C THR A 138 -12.49 -17.69 18.73
N ASP A 139 -13.09 -18.88 18.67
CA ASP A 139 -13.43 -19.68 19.86
C ASP A 139 -12.13 -20.08 20.59
N PRO A 140 -11.94 -19.68 21.87
CA PRO A 140 -10.76 -20.08 22.63
C PRO A 140 -10.57 -21.59 22.77
N ALA A 141 -11.59 -22.42 22.51
CA ALA A 141 -11.54 -23.87 22.57
C ALA A 141 -11.32 -24.57 21.21
N ALA A 142 -11.39 -23.84 20.08
CA ALA A 142 -11.23 -24.38 18.72
C ALA A 142 -10.38 -23.50 17.78
N GLY A 143 -9.97 -22.31 18.24
CA GLY A 143 -9.13 -21.37 17.51
C GLY A 143 -7.70 -21.86 17.31
N ALA A 144 -7.04 -21.36 16.26
CA ALA A 144 -5.61 -21.50 16.01
C ALA A 144 -4.75 -20.70 17.01
N SER A 145 -5.02 -20.85 18.31
CA SER A 145 -4.29 -20.20 19.39
C SER A 145 -3.07 -21.02 19.79
N LEU A 146 -2.00 -20.34 20.21
CA LEU A 146 -0.79 -21.00 20.70
C LEU A 146 -1.09 -21.93 21.88
N GLY A 147 -0.62 -23.19 21.82
CA GLY A 147 -0.81 -24.18 22.89
C GLY A 147 -2.14 -24.95 22.86
N GLN A 148 -2.93 -24.84 21.79
CA GLN A 148 -4.17 -25.60 21.62
C GLN A 148 -3.90 -27.07 21.27
N GLU A 149 -4.83 -27.95 21.65
CA GLU A 149 -4.79 -29.36 21.24
C GLU A 149 -5.03 -29.48 19.73
N ASN A 150 -4.32 -30.41 19.06
CA ASN A 150 -4.46 -30.62 17.61
C ASN A 150 -5.91 -30.87 17.18
N THR A 151 -6.70 -31.56 18.01
CA THR A 151 -8.11 -31.81 17.76
C THR A 151 -8.96 -30.54 17.79
N SER A 152 -8.62 -29.59 18.66
CA SER A 152 -9.29 -28.28 18.73
C SER A 152 -9.00 -27.44 17.49
N ILE A 153 -7.74 -27.40 17.08
CA ILE A 153 -7.32 -26.70 15.85
C ILE A 153 -8.02 -27.31 14.63
N GLN A 154 -8.07 -28.65 14.53
CA GLN A 154 -8.77 -29.34 13.44
C GLN A 154 -10.25 -28.98 13.34
N ASN A 155 -10.93 -28.85 14.48
CA ASN A 155 -12.34 -28.45 14.52
C ASN A 155 -12.56 -27.00 14.08
N GLY A 156 -11.52 -26.17 14.03
CA GLY A 156 -11.58 -24.77 13.62
C GLY A 156 -11.47 -24.54 12.11
N TYR A 157 -11.07 -25.56 11.33
CA TYR A 157 -10.89 -25.38 9.89
C TYR A 157 -12.22 -25.13 9.17
N THR A 158 -12.23 -24.13 8.30
CA THR A 158 -13.31 -23.83 7.38
C THR A 158 -12.78 -23.78 5.96
N ARG A 159 -13.59 -24.22 4.99
CA ARG A 159 -13.24 -24.09 3.57
C ARG A 159 -13.23 -22.60 3.20
N ARG A 160 -12.19 -22.16 2.50
CA ARG A 160 -12.09 -20.80 1.96
C ARG A 160 -12.23 -20.79 0.44
N GLY A 161 -11.51 -21.67 -0.25
CA GLY A 161 -11.50 -21.79 -1.71
C GLY A 161 -11.29 -20.43 -2.39
N ALA A 162 -10.32 -19.66 -1.92
CA ALA A 162 -9.99 -18.35 -2.46
C ALA A 162 -8.84 -18.44 -3.46
N GLN A 163 -8.98 -17.74 -4.58
CA GLN A 163 -7.91 -17.58 -5.56
C GLN A 163 -7.95 -16.18 -6.15
N ALA A 164 -6.77 -15.63 -6.47
CA ALA A 164 -6.66 -14.34 -7.12
C ALA A 164 -5.42 -14.27 -8.02
N VAL A 165 -5.59 -13.63 -9.17
CA VAL A 165 -4.52 -13.19 -10.06
C VAL A 165 -4.42 -11.66 -9.96
N ILE A 166 -3.21 -11.18 -9.71
CA ILE A 166 -2.94 -9.77 -9.40
C ILE A 166 -1.83 -9.26 -10.31
N PRO A 167 -2.15 -8.80 -11.53
CA PRO A 167 -1.19 -8.12 -12.38
C PRO A 167 -1.01 -6.65 -11.95
N ASP A 168 0.25 -6.27 -11.75
CA ASP A 168 0.71 -4.91 -11.46
C ASP A 168 1.65 -4.42 -12.56
N GLY A 169 1.21 -3.44 -13.34
CA GLY A 169 1.98 -2.81 -14.40
C GLY A 169 2.64 -1.52 -13.92
N TRP A 170 3.94 -1.38 -14.16
CA TRP A 170 4.68 -0.16 -13.87
C TRP A 170 5.36 0.40 -15.12
N PHE A 171 5.36 1.72 -15.24
CA PHE A 171 6.04 2.43 -16.33
C PHE A 171 6.66 3.74 -15.85
N ARG A 172 7.88 4.00 -16.30
CA ARG A 172 8.62 5.24 -16.05
C ARG A 172 9.21 5.80 -17.34
N PHE A 173 8.93 7.07 -17.57
CA PHE A 173 9.47 7.89 -18.64
C PHE A 173 10.28 9.04 -18.06
N ARG A 174 11.48 9.26 -18.60
CA ARG A 174 12.33 10.40 -18.26
C ARG A 174 12.88 11.04 -19.53
N TYR A 175 12.80 12.35 -19.62
CA TYR A 175 13.34 13.13 -20.72
C TYR A 175 13.70 14.53 -20.23
N GLU A 176 14.97 14.92 -20.42
CA GLU A 176 15.51 16.18 -19.89
C GLU A 176 15.16 16.34 -18.39
N ASN A 177 14.40 17.38 -18.07
CA ASN A 177 14.00 17.72 -16.70
C ASN A 177 12.60 17.20 -16.32
N PHE A 178 12.00 16.37 -17.17
CA PHE A 178 10.66 15.81 -16.97
C PHE A 178 10.71 14.32 -16.63
N ARG A 179 9.96 13.94 -15.60
CA ARG A 179 9.68 12.55 -15.20
C ARG A 179 8.17 12.32 -15.21
N PHE A 180 7.76 11.21 -15.81
CA PHE A 180 6.43 10.64 -15.67
C PHE A 180 6.56 9.20 -15.18
N GLU A 181 5.80 8.83 -14.17
CA GLU A 181 5.80 7.49 -13.61
C GLU A 181 4.37 7.07 -13.28
N THR A 182 4.02 5.82 -13.58
CA THR A 182 2.69 5.29 -13.30
C THR A 182 2.75 3.83 -12.91
N GLU A 183 1.85 3.44 -12.01
CA GLU A 183 1.64 2.07 -11.54
C GLU A 183 0.14 1.77 -11.62
N GLY A 184 -0.24 0.63 -12.18
CA GLY A 184 -1.63 0.21 -12.35
C GLY A 184 -1.82 -1.25 -11.98
N LEU A 185 -2.80 -1.52 -11.12
CA LEU A 185 -3.04 -2.84 -10.55
C LEU A 185 -4.47 -3.30 -10.83
N LEU A 186 -4.64 -4.59 -11.06
CA LEU A 186 -5.92 -5.29 -11.01
C LEU A 186 -5.81 -6.48 -10.05
N ILE A 187 -6.81 -6.70 -9.21
CA ILE A 187 -6.99 -7.91 -8.40
C ILE A 187 -8.25 -8.58 -8.92
N TRP A 188 -8.07 -9.75 -9.52
CA TRP A 188 -9.15 -10.55 -10.07
C TRP A 188 -9.15 -11.91 -9.39
N GLY A 189 -10.22 -12.23 -8.68
CA GLY A 189 -10.33 -13.50 -7.98
C GLY A 189 -11.75 -13.92 -7.65
N ASP A 190 -11.85 -15.02 -6.93
CA ASP A 190 -13.07 -15.60 -6.39
C ASP A 190 -12.80 -16.22 -5.02
N ILE A 191 -13.86 -16.34 -4.22
CA ILE A 191 -13.87 -16.95 -2.90
C ILE A 191 -15.12 -17.84 -2.81
N ASP A 192 -14.95 -19.11 -2.43
CA ASP A 192 -16.06 -20.04 -2.28
C ASP A 192 -16.93 -19.74 -1.05
N ASN A 193 -16.31 -19.33 0.05
CA ASN A 193 -16.97 -19.15 1.34
C ASN A 193 -16.36 -17.95 2.06
N VAL A 194 -17.17 -17.10 2.68
CA VAL A 194 -16.71 -15.97 3.52
C VAL A 194 -17.03 -16.16 5.01
N LEU A 195 -17.71 -17.25 5.36
CA LEU A 195 -18.00 -17.58 6.76
C LEU A 195 -16.71 -17.98 7.52
N ARG A 196 -16.77 -17.87 8.85
CA ARG A 196 -15.69 -18.28 9.79
C ARG A 196 -16.12 -19.40 10.73
N VAL A 197 -17.26 -20.03 10.41
CA VAL A 197 -17.84 -21.11 11.22
C VAL A 197 -17.47 -22.44 10.56
N PRO A 198 -16.90 -23.40 11.31
CA PRO A 198 -16.68 -24.75 10.82
C PRO A 198 -17.98 -25.38 10.30
N ASP A 199 -17.86 -26.24 9.27
CA ASP A 199 -18.98 -26.97 8.64
C ASP A 199 -20.13 -26.10 8.07
N GLN A 200 -19.92 -24.79 7.92
CA GLN A 200 -20.85 -23.89 7.25
C GLN A 200 -20.23 -23.31 5.97
N LEU A 201 -21.03 -23.29 4.91
CA LEU A 201 -20.66 -22.73 3.61
C LEU A 201 -21.76 -21.78 3.15
N ASN A 202 -21.37 -20.62 2.63
CA ASN A 202 -22.29 -19.71 1.94
C ASN A 202 -22.02 -19.61 0.44
N TYR A 203 -21.52 -20.69 -0.17
CA TYR A 203 -21.29 -20.79 -1.61
C TYR A 203 -22.57 -20.65 -2.43
N ALA A 204 -23.74 -21.07 -1.93
CA ALA A 204 -24.99 -20.81 -2.64
C ALA A 204 -25.45 -19.37 -2.39
N ASN A 205 -25.86 -18.67 -3.44
CA ASN A 205 -26.52 -17.39 -3.33
C ASN A 205 -28.04 -17.55 -3.44
N ASP A 206 -28.70 -17.53 -2.28
CA ASP A 206 -30.15 -17.70 -2.19
C ASP A 206 -30.94 -16.54 -2.84
N ARG A 207 -30.28 -15.40 -3.06
CA ARG A 207 -30.91 -14.19 -3.62
C ARG A 207 -30.62 -13.99 -5.11
N ASP A 208 -29.51 -14.55 -5.62
CA ASP A 208 -29.20 -14.62 -7.05
C ASP A 208 -28.62 -15.99 -7.43
N PRO A 209 -29.45 -16.95 -7.89
CA PRO A 209 -28.99 -18.28 -8.27
C PRO A 209 -27.98 -18.33 -9.43
N ASN A 210 -27.80 -17.23 -10.17
CA ASN A 210 -26.83 -17.16 -11.27
C ASN A 210 -25.45 -16.65 -10.83
N ASP A 211 -25.35 -16.07 -9.63
CA ASP A 211 -24.08 -15.59 -9.03
C ASP A 211 -23.86 -16.26 -7.67
N THR A 212 -23.39 -17.51 -7.72
CA THR A 212 -23.20 -18.32 -6.52
C THR A 212 -21.92 -17.91 -5.76
N GLY A 213 -20.83 -17.61 -6.46
CA GLY A 213 -19.54 -17.34 -5.84
C GLY A 213 -19.40 -15.93 -5.26
N TRP A 214 -18.40 -15.73 -4.39
CA TRP A 214 -17.93 -14.40 -4.07
C TRP A 214 -16.83 -14.00 -5.05
N ASN A 215 -16.91 -12.78 -5.58
CA ASN A 215 -15.97 -12.27 -6.56
C ASN A 215 -15.05 -11.22 -5.93
N ILE A 216 -13.81 -11.14 -6.40
CA ILE A 216 -12.87 -10.05 -6.07
C ILE A 216 -12.56 -9.30 -7.36
N ARG A 217 -12.90 -8.01 -7.43
CA ARG A 217 -12.70 -7.15 -8.60
C ARG A 217 -12.23 -5.76 -8.18
N GLN A 218 -10.96 -5.65 -7.84
CA GLN A 218 -10.38 -4.42 -7.32
C GLN A 218 -9.34 -3.89 -8.30
N TRP A 219 -9.21 -2.57 -8.43
CA TRP A 219 -8.16 -2.00 -9.26
C TRP A 219 -7.71 -0.64 -8.74
N GLY A 220 -6.47 -0.29 -9.08
CA GLY A 220 -5.86 0.96 -8.67
C GLY A 220 -4.97 1.54 -9.75
N LEU A 221 -4.78 2.85 -9.72
CA LEU A 221 -3.89 3.58 -10.59
C LEU A 221 -3.19 4.68 -9.80
N ALA A 222 -1.87 4.76 -9.89
CA ALA A 222 -1.08 5.87 -9.39
C ALA A 222 -0.29 6.50 -10.54
N ILE A 223 -0.21 7.83 -10.53
CA ILE A 223 0.53 8.65 -11.49
C ILE A 223 1.32 9.70 -10.71
N GLU A 224 2.61 9.82 -11.02
CA GLU A 224 3.45 10.91 -10.56
C GLU A 224 4.17 11.58 -11.72
N THR A 225 4.09 12.90 -11.80
CA THR A 225 4.92 13.71 -12.69
C THR A 225 5.79 14.66 -11.88
N ASP A 226 6.99 14.93 -12.41
CA ASP A 226 7.94 15.88 -11.84
C ASP A 226 8.59 16.65 -12.99
N TYR A 227 8.65 17.97 -12.86
CA TYR A 227 9.33 18.85 -13.78
C TYR A 227 10.28 19.78 -13.02
N ARG A 228 11.56 19.76 -13.41
CA ARG A 228 12.60 20.61 -12.83
C ARG A 228 12.92 21.81 -13.72
N ALA A 229 13.04 22.98 -13.12
CA ALA A 229 13.37 24.23 -13.80
C ALA A 229 14.28 25.12 -12.94
N LEU A 230 14.74 26.24 -13.50
CA LEU A 230 15.61 27.22 -12.82
C LEU A 230 16.86 26.57 -12.22
N ASP A 231 17.67 25.92 -13.06
CA ASP A 231 18.87 25.17 -12.63
C ASP A 231 18.56 24.11 -11.56
N ASP A 232 17.48 23.36 -11.78
CA ASP A 232 16.94 22.33 -10.88
C ASP A 232 16.50 22.82 -9.49
N LYS A 233 16.32 24.13 -9.30
CA LYS A 233 15.84 24.69 -8.02
C LYS A 233 14.34 24.71 -7.89
N LEU A 234 13.61 24.84 -9.00
CA LEU A 234 12.15 24.83 -9.02
C LEU A 234 11.65 23.44 -9.41
N HIS A 235 10.82 22.87 -8.56
CA HIS A 235 10.15 21.58 -8.76
C HIS A 235 8.66 21.82 -8.91
N VAL A 236 8.06 21.31 -9.98
CA VAL A 236 6.60 21.30 -10.15
C VAL A 236 6.18 19.86 -10.38
N GLY A 237 5.32 19.37 -9.48
CA GLY A 237 4.86 17.99 -9.49
C GLY A 237 3.34 17.91 -9.61
N LEU A 238 2.87 16.81 -10.19
CA LEU A 238 1.48 16.41 -10.11
C LEU A 238 1.40 14.94 -9.72
N LYS A 239 0.61 14.66 -8.69
CA LYS A 239 0.28 13.29 -8.30
C LYS A 239 -1.22 13.07 -8.43
N PHE A 240 -1.58 11.91 -8.98
CA PHE A 240 -2.94 11.43 -9.05
C PHE A 240 -2.96 9.98 -8.63
N GLY A 241 -3.93 9.60 -7.82
CA GLY A 241 -4.18 8.21 -7.48
C GLY A 241 -5.66 7.92 -7.47
N TYR A 242 -6.04 6.74 -7.93
CA TYR A 242 -7.40 6.25 -7.95
C TYR A 242 -7.45 4.84 -7.40
N SER A 243 -8.35 4.62 -6.44
CA SER A 243 -8.64 3.31 -5.85
C SER A 243 -10.10 2.99 -6.08
N SER A 244 -10.40 1.85 -6.69
CA SER A 244 -11.80 1.43 -6.90
C SER A 244 -12.56 1.37 -5.56
N GLY A 245 -13.83 1.79 -5.59
CA GLY A 245 -14.75 1.71 -4.46
C GLY A 245 -15.72 0.55 -4.62
N ASP A 246 -16.58 0.39 -3.61
CA ASP A 246 -17.62 -0.63 -3.54
C ASP A 246 -18.95 0.03 -3.20
N SER A 247 -19.91 -0.10 -4.11
CA SER A 247 -21.23 0.52 -3.99
C SER A 247 -22.16 -0.26 -3.05
N ASP A 248 -21.74 -1.43 -2.57
CA ASP A 248 -22.52 -2.28 -1.69
C ASP A 248 -21.98 -2.34 -0.26
N VAL A 249 -21.04 -1.46 0.06
CA VAL A 249 -20.37 -1.40 1.36
C VAL A 249 -20.47 0.01 1.92
N GLU A 250 -20.82 0.13 3.18
CA GLU A 250 -20.69 1.37 3.93
C GLU A 250 -19.29 1.47 4.55
N GLY A 251 -18.66 2.64 4.43
CA GLY A 251 -17.35 2.94 5.01
C GLY A 251 -16.16 2.76 4.07
N LEU A 252 -15.31 3.80 4.01
CA LEU A 252 -14.02 3.78 3.31
C LEU A 252 -12.96 2.96 4.06
N SER A 253 -13.04 2.89 5.39
CA SER A 253 -12.13 2.10 6.21
C SER A 253 -12.83 0.87 6.77
N PRO A 254 -12.28 -0.35 6.56
CA PRO A 254 -12.85 -1.55 7.16
C PRO A 254 -12.71 -1.51 8.69
N ILE A 255 -13.69 -2.11 9.37
CA ILE A 255 -13.66 -2.29 10.82
C ILE A 255 -12.98 -3.65 11.08
N GLY A 256 -11.75 -3.63 11.60
CA GLY A 256 -10.99 -4.84 11.88
C GLY A 256 -10.44 -5.55 10.63
N ASN A 257 -10.09 -6.83 10.78
CA ASN A 257 -9.48 -7.66 9.73
C ASN A 257 -10.51 -8.52 8.97
N GLU A 258 -11.75 -8.06 8.87
CA GLU A 258 -12.85 -8.82 8.27
C GLU A 258 -13.17 -8.37 6.85
N LEU A 259 -13.72 -9.28 6.05
CA LEU A 259 -14.34 -8.89 4.79
C LEU A 259 -15.54 -8.01 5.10
N GLN A 260 -15.67 -6.88 4.41
CA GLN A 260 -16.76 -5.95 4.65
C GLN A 260 -18.09 -6.60 4.24
N PRO A 261 -19.13 -6.54 5.07
CA PRO A 261 -20.42 -7.11 4.72
C PRO A 261 -21.00 -6.41 3.49
N GLN A 262 -21.49 -7.20 2.53
CA GLN A 262 -22.21 -6.71 1.36
C GLN A 262 -23.69 -6.49 1.75
N LEU A 263 -24.24 -5.32 1.44
CA LEU A 263 -25.58 -4.90 1.88
C LEU A 263 -26.71 -5.45 0.98
N THR A 264 -26.40 -5.83 -0.26
CA THR A 264 -27.34 -6.33 -1.27
C THR A 264 -27.02 -7.79 -1.63
N PRO A 265 -27.69 -8.41 -2.63
CA PRO A 265 -27.29 -9.71 -3.17
C PRO A 265 -25.94 -9.72 -3.91
N ASP A 266 -25.33 -8.55 -4.16
CA ASP A 266 -24.00 -8.46 -4.75
C ASP A 266 -22.99 -9.17 -3.85
N ARG A 267 -22.11 -9.96 -4.47
CA ARG A 267 -21.06 -10.73 -3.80
C ARG A 267 -19.68 -10.31 -4.30
N THR A 268 -19.55 -9.08 -4.80
CA THR A 268 -18.32 -8.59 -5.43
C THR A 268 -17.57 -7.60 -4.53
N PHE A 269 -16.43 -8.03 -4.00
CA PHE A 269 -15.53 -7.12 -3.29
C PHE A 269 -14.74 -6.25 -4.28
N SER A 270 -15.09 -4.98 -4.38
CA SER A 270 -14.46 -4.06 -5.35
C SER A 270 -13.64 -2.92 -4.74
N THR A 271 -13.64 -2.73 -3.42
CA THR A 271 -12.81 -1.70 -2.78
C THR A 271 -11.33 -2.06 -2.83
N PHE A 272 -10.57 -1.39 -3.68
CA PHE A 272 -9.11 -1.47 -3.68
C PHE A 272 -8.53 -0.64 -2.54
N ARG A 273 -7.33 -1.01 -2.09
CA ARG A 273 -6.60 -0.35 -1.01
C ARG A 273 -5.13 -0.24 -1.41
N PHE A 274 -4.65 0.99 -1.48
CA PHE A 274 -3.23 1.25 -1.68
C PHE A 274 -2.44 0.76 -0.47
N HIS A 275 -1.17 0.49 -0.66
CA HIS A 275 -0.25 0.24 0.42
C HIS A 275 -0.20 1.47 1.35
N PRO A 276 -0.31 1.32 2.68
CA PRO A 276 -0.32 2.46 3.62
C PRO A 276 0.91 3.36 3.55
N ASP A 277 2.04 2.78 3.15
CA ASP A 277 3.30 3.52 2.95
C ASP A 277 3.35 4.32 1.65
N TYR A 278 2.36 4.17 0.77
CA TYR A 278 2.17 5.08 -0.37
C TYR A 278 1.59 6.41 0.15
N ARG A 279 2.48 7.32 0.55
CA ARG A 279 2.12 8.56 1.25
C ARG A 279 1.72 9.68 0.30
N VAL A 280 0.46 10.11 0.42
CA VAL A 280 -0.12 11.20 -0.36
C VAL A 280 -0.18 12.50 0.43
N ASP A 281 -0.40 12.43 1.73
CA ASP A 281 -0.73 13.58 2.55
C ASP A 281 -0.19 13.44 3.99
N LEU A 282 -0.58 14.38 4.87
CA LEU A 282 -0.19 14.41 6.27
C LEU A 282 -1.34 14.08 7.22
N ILE A 283 -2.61 14.25 6.81
CA ILE A 283 -3.77 14.07 7.70
C ILE A 283 -4.73 13.00 7.19
N LEU A 284 -5.43 13.24 6.07
CA LEU A 284 -6.59 12.41 5.69
C LEU A 284 -6.21 10.96 5.43
N PHE A 285 -5.39 10.68 4.43
CA PHE A 285 -4.95 9.34 4.10
C PHE A 285 -3.89 8.83 5.06
N ARG A 286 -3.08 9.70 5.67
CA ARG A 286 -2.04 9.25 6.60
C ARG A 286 -2.58 8.76 7.94
N ASN A 287 -3.48 9.52 8.56
CA ASN A 287 -3.90 9.30 9.95
C ASN A 287 -5.38 8.92 10.09
N ILE A 288 -6.27 9.50 9.28
CA ILE A 288 -7.72 9.24 9.40
C ILE A 288 -8.10 7.95 8.67
N LEU A 289 -7.77 7.83 7.39
CA LEU A 289 -8.06 6.66 6.56
C LEU A 289 -6.92 5.65 6.51
N THR A 290 -5.73 5.99 7.01
CA THR A 290 -4.47 5.18 7.02
C THR A 290 -3.83 4.86 5.66
N ARG A 291 -4.62 4.91 4.58
CA ARG A 291 -4.21 4.68 3.19
C ARG A 291 -5.24 5.28 2.23
N VAL A 292 -4.90 5.34 0.94
CA VAL A 292 -5.90 5.59 -0.12
C VAL A 292 -6.70 4.31 -0.34
N GLN A 293 -8.01 4.37 -0.13
CA GLN A 293 -8.92 3.22 -0.25
C GLN A 293 -10.32 3.70 -0.61
N GLY A 294 -10.95 3.09 -1.63
CA GLY A 294 -12.25 3.54 -2.14
C GLY A 294 -12.30 5.02 -2.55
N ALA A 295 -11.15 5.62 -2.88
CA ALA A 295 -11.00 7.05 -3.06
C ALA A 295 -9.96 7.38 -4.13
N TYR A 296 -10.01 8.61 -4.63
CA TYR A 296 -9.05 9.18 -5.52
C TYR A 296 -8.68 10.60 -5.10
N TYR A 297 -7.49 11.03 -5.51
CA TYR A 297 -6.97 12.34 -5.13
C TYR A 297 -6.25 13.02 -6.28
N PHE A 298 -6.19 14.34 -6.19
CA PHE A 298 -5.41 15.20 -7.07
C PHE A 298 -4.48 16.07 -6.21
N ARG A 299 -3.16 15.91 -6.41
CA ARG A 299 -2.12 16.60 -5.65
C ARG A 299 -1.15 17.34 -6.56
N PRO A 300 -1.43 18.58 -6.95
CA PRO A 300 -0.42 19.49 -7.46
C PRO A 300 0.54 19.89 -6.32
N GLU A 301 1.82 19.95 -6.63
CA GLU A 301 2.84 20.39 -5.70
C GLU A 301 3.89 21.27 -6.38
N VAL A 302 4.46 22.18 -5.59
CA VAL A 302 5.56 23.04 -6.00
C VAL A 302 6.61 23.06 -4.89
N GLY A 303 7.86 22.90 -5.28
CA GLY A 303 9.03 22.97 -4.40
C GLY A 303 10.02 23.99 -4.91
N TYR A 304 10.68 24.69 -4.01
CA TYR A 304 11.76 25.60 -4.34
C TYR A 304 12.95 25.44 -3.40
N GLU A 305 14.11 25.17 -3.97
CA GLU A 305 15.39 25.14 -3.28
C GLU A 305 16.01 26.55 -3.28
N PHE A 306 15.95 27.23 -2.12
CA PHE A 306 16.55 28.54 -1.91
C PHE A 306 18.08 28.48 -2.05
N ILE A 307 18.66 27.42 -1.50
CA ILE A 307 20.10 27.13 -1.55
C ILE A 307 20.26 25.71 -2.06
N ARG A 308 21.07 25.55 -3.10
CA ARG A 308 21.47 24.27 -3.69
C ARG A 308 22.93 24.37 -4.05
N ASP A 309 23.79 23.84 -3.20
CA ASP A 309 25.22 23.85 -3.42
C ASP A 309 25.68 22.51 -4.05
N PRO A 310 26.69 22.53 -4.93
CA PRO A 310 27.27 21.30 -5.50
C PRO A 310 27.81 20.34 -4.44
N ASP A 311 28.07 20.84 -3.24
CA ASP A 311 28.55 20.08 -2.08
C ASP A 311 27.44 19.29 -1.35
N GLY A 312 26.20 19.30 -1.86
CA GLY A 312 25.07 18.57 -1.29
C GLY A 312 24.28 19.31 -0.22
N GLN A 313 24.69 20.54 0.15
CA GLN A 313 23.92 21.39 1.05
C GLN A 313 22.66 21.92 0.34
N LYS A 314 21.50 21.76 1.00
CA LYS A 314 20.21 22.20 0.47
C LYS A 314 19.36 22.87 1.53
N ILE A 315 18.70 23.95 1.15
CA ILE A 315 17.62 24.57 1.94
C ILE A 315 16.47 24.83 0.98
N GLY A 316 15.32 24.27 1.28
CA GLY A 316 14.16 24.39 0.40
C GLY A 316 12.85 24.30 1.15
N GLY A 317 11.79 24.63 0.44
CA GLY A 317 10.43 24.43 0.92
C GLY A 317 9.51 23.93 -0.17
N ASP A 318 8.46 23.22 0.23
CA ASP A 318 7.47 22.64 -0.65
C ASP A 318 6.06 23.00 -0.17
N ALA A 319 5.16 23.16 -1.12
CA ALA A 319 3.74 23.35 -0.88
C ALA A 319 2.93 22.42 -1.80
N ALA A 320 1.92 21.78 -1.25
CA ALA A 320 1.00 20.92 -1.99
C ALA A 320 -0.45 21.20 -1.60
N VAL A 321 -1.33 21.12 -2.59
CA VAL A 321 -2.79 21.10 -2.39
C VAL A 321 -3.25 19.69 -2.72
N ILE A 322 -4.04 19.06 -1.86
CA ILE A 322 -4.60 17.74 -2.09
C ILE A 322 -6.10 17.86 -2.08
N TRP A 323 -6.76 17.57 -3.20
CA TRP A 323 -8.22 17.41 -3.24
C TRP A 323 -8.56 15.92 -3.29
N SER A 324 -9.34 15.47 -2.31
CA SER A 324 -9.65 14.06 -2.10
C SER A 324 -11.14 13.79 -2.30
N ARG A 325 -11.46 12.71 -3.01
CA ARG A 325 -12.84 12.29 -3.30
C ARG A 325 -13.00 10.78 -3.17
N ALA A 326 -14.18 10.33 -2.77
CA ALA A 326 -14.53 8.92 -2.77
C ALA A 326 -14.93 8.46 -4.18
N SER A 327 -14.53 7.24 -4.52
CA SER A 327 -14.92 6.57 -5.75
C SER A 327 -16.41 6.24 -5.73
N GLU A 328 -16.89 5.74 -4.58
CA GLU A 328 -18.31 5.53 -4.31
C GLU A 328 -18.77 6.39 -3.13
N PHE A 329 -19.84 7.16 -3.35
CA PHE A 329 -20.34 8.11 -2.35
C PHE A 329 -20.97 7.39 -1.14
N VAL A 330 -21.53 6.19 -1.36
CA VAL A 330 -22.17 5.38 -0.30
C VAL A 330 -21.16 4.95 0.78
N GLN A 331 -19.87 4.85 0.42
CA GLN A 331 -18.81 4.48 1.36
C GLN A 331 -18.45 5.63 2.30
N THR A 332 -18.91 6.85 2.01
CA THR A 332 -18.58 8.04 2.79
C THR A 332 -19.63 8.27 3.88
N PRO A 333 -19.23 8.70 5.10
CA PRO A 333 -20.17 9.04 6.17
C PRO A 333 -21.26 10.02 5.71
N GLY A 334 -20.88 11.08 5.01
CA GLY A 334 -21.82 12.12 4.56
C GLY A 334 -22.50 11.83 3.22
N ASN A 335 -22.35 10.62 2.68
CA ASN A 335 -22.96 10.17 1.42
C ASN A 335 -22.69 11.12 0.23
N SER A 336 -21.48 11.68 0.19
CA SER A 336 -21.03 12.64 -0.82
C SER A 336 -19.60 12.33 -1.23
N ARG A 337 -19.28 12.57 -2.51
CA ARG A 337 -17.96 12.20 -3.04
C ARG A 337 -16.84 13.06 -2.48
N ASP A 338 -17.07 14.32 -2.17
CA ASP A 338 -16.00 15.25 -1.81
C ASP A 338 -15.57 15.06 -0.35
N LEU A 339 -14.38 14.50 -0.12
CA LEU A 339 -13.88 14.19 1.22
C LEU A 339 -13.23 15.41 1.89
N GLY A 340 -12.41 16.14 1.15
CA GLY A 340 -11.70 17.28 1.72
C GLY A 340 -10.68 17.92 0.80
N VAL A 341 -10.19 19.09 1.23
CA VAL A 341 -9.00 19.73 0.67
C VAL A 341 -7.96 19.86 1.77
N GLU A 342 -6.76 19.31 1.54
CA GLU A 342 -5.62 19.42 2.44
C GLU A 342 -4.54 20.33 1.84
N LEU A 343 -3.98 21.23 2.65
CA LEU A 343 -2.82 22.04 2.31
C LEU A 343 -1.63 21.58 3.13
N ASN A 344 -0.55 21.21 2.45
CA ASN A 344 0.67 20.73 3.07
C ASN A 344 1.84 21.64 2.73
N PHE A 345 2.60 22.00 3.76
CA PHE A 345 3.80 22.82 3.68
C PHE A 345 4.96 22.08 4.31
N ARG A 346 6.13 22.17 3.70
CA ARG A 346 7.39 21.63 4.23
C ARG A 346 8.48 22.68 4.10
N LEU A 347 9.30 22.81 5.13
CA LEU A 347 10.58 23.51 5.09
C LEU A 347 11.65 22.51 5.52
N TYR A 348 12.74 22.41 4.77
CA TYR A 348 13.80 21.45 5.08
C TYR A 348 15.19 22.05 4.93
N TYR A 349 16.13 21.45 5.65
CA TYR A 349 17.55 21.72 5.60
C TYR A 349 18.30 20.39 5.53
N GLN A 350 19.24 20.30 4.59
CA GLN A 350 20.20 19.22 4.46
C GLN A 350 21.61 19.82 4.54
N ALA A 351 22.42 19.29 5.46
CA ALA A 351 23.81 19.69 5.60
C ALA A 351 24.66 19.14 4.46
N LYS A 352 25.84 19.74 4.27
CA LYS A 352 26.90 19.20 3.43
C LYS A 352 27.32 17.83 3.96
N ASP A 353 27.33 16.83 3.08
CA ASP A 353 27.77 15.47 3.40
C ASP A 353 29.19 15.15 2.89
N GLY A 354 29.86 16.15 2.32
CA GLY A 354 31.23 16.02 1.82
C GLY A 354 31.35 14.99 0.69
N VAL A 355 32.44 14.22 0.69
CA VAL A 355 32.77 13.20 -0.35
C VAL A 355 32.04 11.87 -0.16
N LEU A 356 31.15 11.75 0.84
CA LEU A 356 30.47 10.50 1.17
C LEU A 356 29.13 10.34 0.44
N ASN A 357 28.54 11.42 -0.06
CA ASN A 357 27.30 11.35 -0.84
C ASN A 357 27.58 11.25 -2.34
N ASP A 358 27.58 10.03 -2.87
CA ASP A 358 27.78 9.74 -4.29
C ASP A 358 26.57 10.10 -5.17
N ASP A 359 25.39 10.39 -4.58
CA ASP A 359 24.19 10.83 -5.29
C ASP A 359 23.54 12.06 -4.65
N LEU A 360 23.73 13.23 -5.27
CA LEU A 360 23.18 14.52 -4.80
C LEU A 360 21.64 14.54 -4.75
N ASP A 361 20.94 13.59 -5.37
CA ASP A 361 19.49 13.45 -5.26
C ASP A 361 19.05 12.62 -4.04
N GLU A 362 19.98 11.95 -3.34
CA GLU A 362 19.73 11.23 -2.09
C GLU A 362 20.03 12.09 -0.86
N MET A 363 19.31 11.78 0.23
CA MET A 363 19.45 12.49 1.50
C MET A 363 20.69 11.98 2.22
N GLY A 364 21.64 12.87 2.49
CA GLY A 364 22.91 12.57 3.15
C GLY A 364 23.23 13.59 4.22
N GLY A 365 24.01 13.18 5.22
CA GLY A 365 24.41 14.01 6.34
C GLY A 365 23.26 14.37 7.28
N PHE A 366 23.40 15.49 7.98
CA PHE A 366 22.35 15.98 8.88
C PHE A 366 21.17 16.52 8.09
N PHE A 367 19.96 16.02 8.39
CA PHE A 367 18.71 16.43 7.79
C PHE A 367 17.72 16.87 8.87
N THR A 368 17.03 17.98 8.63
CA THR A 368 15.90 18.43 9.45
C THR A 368 14.79 18.97 8.56
N SER A 369 13.54 18.70 8.93
CA SER A 369 12.39 19.27 8.23
C SER A 369 11.22 19.56 9.16
N LEU A 370 10.57 20.70 8.95
CA LEU A 370 9.32 21.08 9.59
C LEU A 370 8.20 20.96 8.55
N GLN A 371 7.13 20.27 8.91
CA GLN A 371 5.95 20.07 8.07
C GLN A 371 4.71 20.60 8.79
N TYR A 372 3.82 21.25 8.05
CA TYR A 372 2.52 21.71 8.52
C TYR A 372 1.45 21.28 7.53
N GLY A 373 0.41 20.63 8.02
CA GLY A 373 -0.75 20.21 7.24
C GLY A 373 -2.03 20.79 7.84
N VAL A 374 -2.97 21.19 6.98
CA VAL A 374 -4.32 21.59 7.36
C VAL A 374 -5.34 20.99 6.40
N LEU A 375 -6.32 20.26 6.94
CA LEU A 375 -7.38 19.58 6.21
C LEU A 375 -8.71 20.28 6.46
N PHE A 376 -9.33 20.76 5.39
CA PHE A 376 -10.70 21.26 5.36
C PHE A 376 -11.63 20.11 4.95
N PRO A 377 -12.41 19.54 5.87
CA PRO A 377 -13.37 18.50 5.53
C PRO A 377 -14.45 19.04 4.60
N LEU A 378 -14.91 18.21 3.67
CA LEU A 378 -16.05 18.50 2.79
C LEU A 378 -17.18 17.50 3.05
N GLY A 379 -18.27 17.61 2.28
CA GLY A 379 -19.53 16.92 2.57
C GLY A 379 -19.43 15.40 2.71
N GLY A 380 -18.44 14.73 2.11
CA GLY A 380 -18.22 13.30 2.26
C GLY A 380 -17.78 12.87 3.66
N LEU A 381 -17.13 13.76 4.42
CA LEU A 381 -16.81 13.53 5.84
C LEU A 381 -17.88 14.08 6.79
N GLY A 382 -18.92 14.73 6.25
CA GLY A 382 -20.02 15.30 7.03
C GLY A 382 -20.96 14.23 7.60
N TYR A 383 -21.97 14.72 8.31
CA TYR A 383 -23.04 13.91 8.88
C TYR A 383 -24.28 13.93 7.99
N LEU A 384 -25.05 12.85 8.00
CA LEU A 384 -26.33 12.79 7.31
C LEU A 384 -27.37 13.68 7.99
N PRO A 385 -28.36 14.21 7.25
CA PRO A 385 -29.42 15.05 7.84
C PRO A 385 -30.16 14.35 9.01
N GLY A 386 -30.38 13.04 8.90
CA GLY A 386 -31.03 12.26 9.96
C GLY A 386 -30.19 12.15 11.23
N GLU A 387 -28.86 12.03 11.11
CA GLU A 387 -27.95 11.98 12.25
C GLU A 387 -27.90 13.33 12.97
N VAL A 388 -27.89 14.43 12.20
CA VAL A 388 -27.95 15.79 12.76
C VAL A 388 -29.28 16.03 13.48
N ASP A 389 -30.40 15.62 12.88
CA ASP A 389 -31.73 15.75 13.48
C ASP A 389 -31.87 14.91 14.75
N ASP A 390 -31.38 13.67 14.74
CA ASP A 390 -31.40 12.78 15.90
C ASP A 390 -30.49 13.32 17.01
N TYR A 391 -29.27 13.77 16.69
CA TYR A 391 -28.39 14.42 17.65
C TYR A 391 -29.08 15.62 18.34
N ARG A 392 -29.70 16.51 17.56
CA ARG A 392 -30.45 17.67 18.09
C ARG A 392 -31.61 17.29 19.01
N ARG A 393 -32.24 16.13 18.81
CA ARG A 393 -33.34 15.66 19.68
C ARG A 393 -32.86 15.23 21.07
N PHE A 394 -31.58 14.87 21.21
CA PHE A 394 -31.00 14.40 22.47
C PHE A 394 -30.19 15.47 23.23
N LEU A 395 -30.01 16.66 22.66
CA LEU A 395 -29.27 17.76 23.30
C LEU A 395 -30.09 18.59 24.29
N ALA A 396 -29.44 18.99 25.40
CA ALA A 396 -29.88 20.13 26.19
C ALA A 396 -29.60 21.44 25.42
N ALA A 397 -30.36 22.50 25.69
CA ALA A 397 -30.42 23.73 24.87
C ALA A 397 -29.10 24.54 24.69
N ASP A 398 -27.97 24.09 25.24
CA ASP A 398 -26.67 24.79 25.27
C ASP A 398 -25.50 23.98 24.65
N GLU A 399 -25.74 22.86 23.97
CA GLU A 399 -24.67 22.06 23.33
C GLU A 399 -24.46 22.41 21.85
N GLU A 400 -23.20 22.33 21.38
CA GLU A 400 -22.78 22.67 20.01
C GLU A 400 -23.45 21.78 18.95
N ASP A 401 -23.79 22.36 17.80
CA ASP A 401 -24.27 21.63 16.62
C ASP A 401 -23.23 20.59 16.15
N LEU A 402 -23.71 19.43 15.71
CA LEU A 402 -22.86 18.37 15.16
C LEU A 402 -22.26 18.82 13.82
N ASP A 403 -20.95 19.09 13.79
CA ASP A 403 -20.22 19.52 12.60
C ASP A 403 -18.79 18.93 12.55
N THR A 404 -18.18 18.97 11.37
CA THR A 404 -16.80 18.59 11.13
C THR A 404 -15.84 19.74 11.40
N ALA A 405 -14.76 19.47 12.14
CA ALA A 405 -13.74 20.46 12.43
C ALA A 405 -12.56 20.39 11.44
N THR A 406 -11.92 21.53 11.20
CA THR A 406 -10.66 21.59 10.43
C THR A 406 -9.55 20.92 11.23
N ALA A 407 -8.93 19.88 10.67
CA ALA A 407 -7.82 19.17 11.30
C ALA A 407 -6.49 19.82 10.91
N GLN A 408 -5.54 19.86 11.84
CA GLN A 408 -4.20 20.43 11.63
C GLN A 408 -3.14 19.50 12.21
N VAL A 409 -1.96 19.48 11.60
CA VAL A 409 -0.81 18.71 12.09
C VAL A 409 0.48 19.50 11.90
N ILE A 410 1.37 19.42 12.89
CA ILE A 410 2.76 19.88 12.80
C ILE A 410 3.65 18.68 13.03
N ARG A 411 4.65 18.48 12.17
CA ARG A 411 5.65 17.42 12.34
C ARG A 411 7.04 17.98 12.16
N TRP A 412 7.94 17.53 13.01
CA TRP A 412 9.35 17.87 12.93
C TRP A 412 10.16 16.58 12.82
N TYR A 413 11.03 16.53 11.82
CA TYR A 413 12.00 15.46 11.62
C TYR A 413 13.39 16.00 11.80
N LEU A 414 14.23 15.19 12.41
CA LEU A 414 15.63 15.47 12.65
C LEU A 414 16.39 14.14 12.61
N GLY A 415 17.46 14.07 11.84
CA GLY A 415 18.27 12.85 11.76
C GLY A 415 19.61 13.06 11.08
N ILE A 416 20.46 12.05 11.18
CA ILE A 416 21.69 11.93 10.41
C ILE A 416 21.51 10.70 9.50
N LEU A 417 21.68 10.91 8.21
CA LEU A 417 21.55 9.88 7.17
C LEU A 417 22.95 9.55 6.65
N PHE A 418 23.19 8.27 6.35
CA PHE A 418 24.48 7.70 5.97
C PHE A 418 24.40 6.97 4.65
#